data_AF-A0A9K2KNC0-F1
#
_entry.id   AF-A0A9K2KNC0-F1
#
_cell.length_a   1.000
_cell.length_b   1.000
_cell.length_c   1.000
_cell.angle_alpha   90.00
_cell.angle_beta   90.00
_cell.angle_gamma   90.00
#
_symmetry.space_group_name_H-M   'P 1'
#
loop_
_entity.id
_entity.type
_entity.pdbx_description
1 polymer ?
#
loop_
_entity_poly.entity_id
_entity_poly.type
_entity_poly.pdbx_seq_one_letter_code
_entity_poly.pdbx_strand_id
1 'polypeptide(L)'
;MNITLGRNHQINCDKKDLYKFIGYLANHPNDVNLVFEKNSVQGAWGDEGRIQFFSSKAQNIFVPLGFKFTAGVGNIAYRLNCNELFEMLSQLGFVSGGKQNLSTIKANIPSQFHAEFDAGANM
;
A
#
# COMPACT_ATOMS: atom_id res chain seq x y z
N MET A 1 -14.69 9.39 -7.41
CA MET A 1 -15.49 8.13 -7.34
C MET A 1 -14.81 7.27 -6.32
N ASN A 2 -15.55 6.75 -5.35
CA ASN A 2 -14.96 6.01 -4.25
C ASN A 2 -14.56 4.60 -4.68
N ILE A 3 -13.56 4.06 -3.99
CA ILE A 3 -13.11 2.69 -4.12
C ILE A 3 -13.12 2.03 -2.74
N THR A 4 -13.63 0.80 -2.69
CA THR A 4 -13.64 -0.03 -1.49
C THR A 4 -12.80 -1.26 -1.75
N LEU A 5 -11.77 -1.49 -0.93
CA LEU A 5 -10.89 -2.67 -1.00
C LEU A 5 -10.78 -3.34 0.37
N GLY A 6 -10.61 -4.65 0.34
CA GLY A 6 -10.43 -5.53 1.47
C GLY A 6 -11.76 -6.01 2.06
N ARG A 7 -11.74 -7.26 2.55
CA ARG A 7 -12.91 -7.94 3.17
C ARG A 7 -13.57 -7.14 4.30
N ASN A 8 -12.81 -6.33 5.04
CA ASN A 8 -13.29 -5.51 6.16
C ASN A 8 -13.34 -4.01 5.80
N HIS A 9 -13.35 -3.71 4.50
CA HIS A 9 -13.26 -2.35 3.95
C HIS A 9 -12.07 -1.60 4.56
N GLN A 10 -10.89 -2.22 4.47
CA GLN A 10 -9.63 -1.64 4.94
C GLN A 10 -9.33 -0.33 4.22
N ILE A 11 -9.82 -0.20 2.98
CA ILE A 11 -9.72 1.02 2.19
C ILE A 11 -11.13 1.34 1.73
N ASN A 12 -11.63 2.51 2.09
CA ASN A 12 -12.85 3.09 1.52
C ASN A 12 -12.60 4.60 1.36
N CYS A 13 -12.09 4.99 0.20
CA CYS A 13 -11.56 6.33 -0.06
C CYS A 13 -11.90 6.80 -1.48
N ASP A 14 -11.64 8.07 -1.81
CA ASP A 14 -11.65 8.48 -3.21
C ASP A 14 -10.45 7.86 -3.96
N LYS A 15 -10.62 7.57 -5.25
CA LYS A 15 -9.53 7.05 -6.10
C LYS A 15 -8.28 7.96 -6.06
N LYS A 16 -8.44 9.28 -5.95
CA LYS A 16 -7.31 10.22 -5.81
C LYS A 16 -6.49 9.93 -4.56
N ASP A 17 -7.14 9.68 -3.43
CA ASP A 17 -6.47 9.35 -2.18
C ASP A 17 -5.80 7.98 -2.25
N LEU A 18 -6.38 7.02 -2.98
CA LEU A 18 -5.73 5.74 -3.27
C LEU A 18 -4.41 5.93 -4.04
N TYR A 19 -4.40 6.72 -5.12
CA TYR A 19 -3.17 6.93 -5.89
C TYR A 19 -2.13 7.77 -5.14
N LYS A 20 -2.57 8.69 -4.28
CA LYS A 20 -1.71 9.36 -3.30
C LYS A 20 -1.07 8.37 -2.33
N PHE A 21 -1.85 7.42 -1.83
CA PHE A 21 -1.32 6.36 -0.97
C PHE A 21 -0.33 5.46 -1.70
N ILE A 22 -0.62 5.08 -2.95
CA ILE A 22 0.30 4.30 -3.80
C ILE A 22 1.64 5.05 -4.00
N GLY A 23 1.58 6.37 -4.21
CA GLY A 23 2.78 7.22 -4.26
C GLY A 23 3.61 7.17 -2.98
N TYR A 24 2.95 7.24 -1.82
CA TYR A 24 3.61 7.11 -0.52
C TYR A 24 4.32 5.76 -0.41
N LEU A 25 3.63 4.66 -0.71
CA LEU A 25 4.20 3.31 -0.67
C LEU A 25 5.43 3.15 -1.57
N ALA A 26 5.47 3.87 -2.70
CA ALA A 26 6.54 3.75 -3.69
C ALA A 26 7.86 4.42 -3.26
N ASN A 27 7.82 5.46 -2.42
CA ASN A 27 8.99 6.32 -2.19
C ASN A 27 9.33 6.59 -0.72
N HIS A 28 8.87 5.73 0.19
CA HIS A 28 9.19 5.83 1.62
C HIS A 28 9.94 4.57 2.12
N PRO A 29 11.12 4.23 1.57
CA PRO A 29 11.80 2.96 1.83
C PRO A 29 12.24 2.75 3.29
N ASN A 30 12.35 3.83 4.06
CA ASN A 30 12.69 3.78 5.49
C ASN A 30 11.47 3.61 6.40
N ASP A 31 10.26 3.82 5.87
CA ASP A 31 9.00 3.71 6.61
C ASP A 31 8.16 2.53 6.14
N VAL A 32 8.24 2.16 4.87
CA VAL A 32 7.36 1.17 4.24
C VAL A 32 8.16 -0.07 3.84
N ASN A 33 7.61 -1.25 4.16
CA ASN A 33 8.13 -2.53 3.70
C ASN A 33 6.99 -3.44 3.23
N LEU A 34 7.04 -3.89 1.97
CA LEU A 34 6.07 -4.82 1.41
C LEU A 34 6.55 -6.26 1.62
N VAL A 35 5.73 -7.06 2.29
CA VAL A 35 5.97 -8.49 2.48
C VAL A 35 5.02 -9.27 1.59
N PHE A 36 5.58 -9.96 0.60
CA PHE A 36 4.85 -10.89 -0.27
C PHE A 36 5.20 -12.32 0.15
N GLU A 37 4.33 -12.97 0.91
CA GLU A 37 4.47 -14.39 1.24
C GLU A 37 3.64 -15.20 0.25
N LYS A 38 4.33 -15.87 -0.69
CA LYS A 38 3.72 -16.95 -1.48
C LYS A 38 3.66 -18.18 -0.59
N ASN A 39 2.52 -18.44 0.06
CA ASN A 39 2.35 -19.54 1.00
C ASN A 39 1.66 -20.75 0.34
N SER A 40 1.91 -20.99 -0.95
CA SER A 40 1.32 -22.11 -1.69
C SER A 40 1.84 -23.50 -1.29
N VAL A 41 2.74 -23.63 -0.31
CA VAL A 41 3.38 -24.93 0.01
C VAL A 41 3.09 -25.51 1.40
N GLN A 42 2.39 -24.81 2.32
CA GLN A 42 2.08 -25.39 3.64
C GLN A 42 0.74 -24.90 4.21
N GLY A 43 -0.38 -25.45 3.70
CA GLY A 43 -1.68 -25.46 4.41
C GLY A 43 -2.30 -24.12 4.82
N ALA A 44 -1.77 -22.98 4.34
CA ALA A 44 -2.27 -21.65 4.66
C ALA A 44 -3.46 -21.29 3.75
N TRP A 45 -4.39 -20.50 4.28
CA TRP A 45 -5.53 -19.95 3.53
C TRP A 45 -5.06 -18.80 2.62
N GLY A 46 -4.38 -19.14 1.53
CA GLY A 46 -3.99 -18.21 0.44
C GLY A 46 -2.75 -17.37 0.71
N ASP A 47 -2.21 -16.79 -0.37
CA ASP A 47 -1.14 -15.80 -0.32
C ASP A 47 -1.66 -14.55 0.43
N GLU A 48 -0.94 -14.10 1.48
CA GLU A 48 -1.29 -12.88 2.22
C GLU A 48 -0.18 -11.85 2.03
N GLY A 49 -0.52 -10.74 1.38
CA GLY A 49 0.36 -9.58 1.36
C GLY A 49 0.22 -8.77 2.63
N ARG A 50 1.34 -8.32 3.21
CA ARG A 50 1.36 -7.45 4.39
C ARG A 50 2.20 -6.21 4.14
N ILE A 51 1.59 -5.03 4.26
CA ILE A 51 2.34 -3.76 4.20
C ILE A 51 2.69 -3.40 5.64
N GLN A 52 3.98 -3.28 5.91
CA GLN A 52 4.51 -2.89 7.21
C GLN A 52 4.92 -1.42 7.19
N PHE A 53 4.58 -0.71 8.26
CA PHE A 53 4.93 0.69 8.49
C PHE A 53 5.77 0.80 9.77
N PHE A 54 6.92 1.49 9.70
CA PHE A 54 7.85 1.64 10.82
C PHE A 54 7.61 2.91 11.65
N SER A 55 6.70 3.79 11.20
CA SER A 55 6.24 4.97 11.94
C SER A 55 4.72 5.14 11.89
N SER A 56 4.21 6.13 12.60
CA SER A 56 2.80 6.56 12.54
C SER A 56 2.48 7.51 11.39
N LYS A 57 3.46 7.91 10.56
CA LYS A 57 3.29 8.94 9.52
C LYS A 57 2.16 8.57 8.54
N ALA A 58 2.21 7.38 7.95
CA ALA A 58 1.16 6.92 7.04
C ALA A 58 -0.21 6.84 7.74
N GLN A 59 -0.25 6.30 8.96
CA GLN A 59 -1.49 6.17 9.73
C GLN A 59 -2.13 7.53 10.01
N ASN A 60 -1.36 8.52 10.44
CA ASN A 60 -1.83 9.89 10.69
C ASN A 60 -2.38 10.58 9.43
N ILE A 61 -1.78 10.32 8.27
CA ILE A 61 -2.15 10.96 6.99
C ILE A 61 -3.37 10.28 6.38
N PHE A 62 -3.42 8.95 6.36
CA PHE A 62 -4.37 8.19 5.56
C PHE A 62 -5.59 7.68 6.33
N VAL A 63 -5.55 7.55 7.66
CA VAL A 63 -6.77 7.21 8.43
C VAL A 63 -7.92 8.19 8.20
N PRO A 64 -7.70 9.53 8.23
CA PRO A 64 -8.76 10.49 7.92
C PRO A 64 -9.32 10.38 6.50
N LEU A 65 -8.59 9.73 5.59
CA LEU A 65 -8.96 9.51 4.19
C LEU A 65 -9.67 8.17 3.97
N GLY A 66 -9.92 7.39 5.02
CA GLY A 66 -10.66 6.12 4.93
C GLY A 66 -9.81 4.86 4.87
N PHE A 67 -8.56 4.92 5.31
CA PHE A 67 -7.68 3.76 5.44
C PHE A 67 -7.68 3.21 6.87
N LYS A 68 -7.75 1.88 7.03
CA LYS A 68 -7.76 1.21 8.33
C LYS A 68 -6.47 0.42 8.53
N PHE A 69 -5.61 0.94 9.39
CA PHE A 69 -4.39 0.28 9.81
C PHE A 69 -4.65 -0.57 11.05
N THR A 70 -3.85 -1.63 11.22
CA THR A 70 -3.83 -2.48 12.42
C THR A 70 -2.50 -2.32 13.13
N ALA A 71 -2.45 -2.57 14.44
CA ALA A 71 -1.20 -2.51 15.19
C ALA A 71 -0.19 -3.52 14.65
N GLY A 72 1.08 -3.09 14.57
CA GLY A 72 2.22 -3.95 14.29
C GLY A 72 2.72 -4.70 15.52
N VAL A 73 3.84 -5.42 15.35
CA VAL A 73 4.56 -6.12 16.43
C VAL A 73 6.05 -5.84 16.30
N GLY A 74 6.77 -5.84 17.42
CA GLY A 74 8.22 -5.56 17.43
C GLY A 74 8.52 -4.14 16.98
N ASN A 75 9.33 -4.01 15.92
CA ASN A 75 9.70 -2.72 15.32
C ASN A 75 8.65 -2.18 14.33
N ILE A 76 7.58 -2.91 14.07
CA ILE A 76 6.52 -2.49 13.15
C ILE A 76 5.49 -1.67 13.94
N ALA A 77 5.29 -0.42 13.58
CA ALA A 77 4.29 0.44 14.22
C ALA A 77 2.87 0.02 13.79
N TYR A 78 2.66 -0.11 12.48
CA TYR A 78 1.36 -0.44 11.90
C TYR A 78 1.48 -1.40 10.72
N ARG A 79 0.36 -2.06 10.42
CA ARG A 79 0.20 -2.93 9.26
C ARG A 79 -1.08 -2.59 8.50
N LEU A 80 -1.03 -2.77 7.17
CA LEU A 80 -2.21 -2.78 6.32
C LEU A 80 -2.25 -4.10 5.55
N ASN A 81 -3.27 -4.91 5.84
CA ASN A 81 -3.50 -6.21 5.20
C ASN A 81 -4.74 -6.09 4.30
N CYS A 82 -4.52 -6.12 2.98
CA CYS A 82 -5.57 -5.96 1.98
C CYS A 82 -5.13 -6.62 0.67
N ASN A 83 -5.52 -7.88 0.44
CA ASN A 83 -5.07 -8.65 -0.72
C ASN A 83 -5.44 -7.99 -2.07
N GLU A 84 -6.61 -7.35 -2.18
CA GLU A 84 -6.98 -6.61 -3.39
C GLU A 84 -6.05 -5.42 -3.68
N LEU A 85 -5.60 -4.70 -2.64
CA LEU A 85 -4.56 -3.69 -2.82
C LEU A 85 -3.24 -4.35 -3.27
N PHE A 86 -2.87 -5.49 -2.70
CA PHE A 86 -1.66 -6.20 -3.09
C PHE A 86 -1.65 -6.64 -4.56
N GLU A 87 -2.76 -7.16 -5.04
CA GLU A 87 -2.93 -7.51 -6.45
C GLU A 87 -2.74 -6.28 -7.34
N MET A 88 -3.33 -5.14 -6.96
CA MET A 88 -3.15 -3.87 -7.66
C MET A 88 -1.68 -3.41 -7.65
N LEU A 89 -1.00 -3.45 -6.50
CA LEU A 89 0.41 -3.07 -6.39
C LEU A 89 1.30 -3.98 -7.26
N SER A 90 1.02 -5.28 -7.30
CA SER A 90 1.71 -6.23 -8.18
C SER A 90 1.53 -5.89 -9.66
N GLN A 91 0.32 -5.51 -10.08
CA GLN A 91 0.04 -5.09 -11.47
C GLN A 91 0.75 -3.79 -11.84
N LEU A 92 0.96 -2.90 -10.87
CA LEU A 92 1.71 -1.66 -11.06
C LEU A 92 3.23 -1.88 -11.09
N GLY A 93 3.73 -3.04 -10.66
CA GLY A 93 5.15 -3.37 -10.65
C GLY A 93 5.87 -3.14 -9.33
N PHE A 94 5.14 -3.12 -8.20
CA PHE A 94 5.75 -3.19 -6.88
C PHE A 94 6.43 -4.54 -6.64
N VAL A 95 7.49 -4.52 -5.83
CA VAL A 95 8.27 -5.70 -5.43
C VAL A 95 8.39 -5.79 -3.91
N SER A 96 8.74 -6.98 -3.39
CA SER A 96 9.00 -7.17 -1.96
C SER A 96 10.11 -6.24 -1.47
N GLY A 97 9.97 -5.75 -0.23
CA GLY A 97 10.89 -4.81 0.37
C GLY A 97 10.38 -3.37 0.38
N GLY A 98 11.24 -2.44 0.83
CA GLY A 98 10.94 -1.01 0.84
C GLY A 98 11.40 -0.25 -0.41
N LYS A 99 12.26 -0.84 -1.25
CA LYS A 99 12.80 -0.16 -2.45
C LYS A 99 11.96 -0.49 -3.68
N GLN A 100 11.39 0.54 -4.32
CA GLN A 100 10.51 0.39 -5.48
C GLN A 100 11.05 1.16 -6.69
N ASN A 101 10.61 0.80 -7.90
CA ASN A 101 10.93 1.54 -9.12
C ASN A 101 9.78 2.52 -9.46
N LEU A 102 9.96 3.79 -9.10
CA LEU A 102 8.96 4.83 -9.32
C LEU A 102 8.59 5.01 -10.80
N SER A 103 9.56 4.91 -11.71
CA SER A 103 9.32 5.10 -13.15
C SER A 103 8.43 3.99 -13.70
N THR A 104 8.71 2.73 -13.34
CA THR A 104 7.87 1.58 -13.72
C THR A 104 6.47 1.71 -13.13
N ILE A 105 6.36 2.02 -11.83
CA ILE A 105 5.05 2.14 -11.16
C ILE A 105 4.21 3.24 -11.79
N LYS A 106 4.79 4.44 -11.97
CA LYS A 106 4.08 5.59 -12.54
C LYS A 106 3.63 5.33 -13.98
N ALA A 107 4.43 4.63 -14.78
CA ALA A 107 4.06 4.27 -16.15
C ALA A 107 2.81 3.37 -16.22
N ASN A 108 2.55 2.58 -15.18
CA ASN A 108 1.38 1.70 -15.07
C ASN A 108 0.16 2.37 -14.39
N ILE A 109 0.29 3.62 -13.92
CA ILE A 109 -0.80 4.39 -13.32
C ILE A 109 -1.53 5.20 -14.41
N PRO A 110 -2.86 5.27 -14.42
CA PRO A 110 -3.60 6.15 -15.32
C PRO A 110 -3.14 7.62 -15.19
N SER A 111 -2.83 8.27 -16.32
CA SER A 111 -2.22 9.60 -16.37
C SER A 111 -2.94 10.66 -15.54
N GLN A 112 -4.26 10.59 -15.45
CA GLN A 112 -5.10 11.48 -14.64
C GLN A 112 -4.82 11.44 -13.14
N PHE A 113 -4.07 10.46 -12.63
CA PHE A 113 -3.69 10.31 -11.22
C PHE A 113 -2.19 10.48 -10.97
N HIS A 114 -1.41 10.91 -11.97
CA HIS A 114 0.04 11.12 -11.81
C HIS A 114 0.36 12.21 -10.79
N ALA A 115 -0.46 13.26 -10.71
CA ALA A 115 -0.27 14.34 -9.74
C ALA A 115 -0.45 13.85 -8.30
N GLU A 116 -1.47 13.03 -8.04
CA GLU A 116 -1.71 12.43 -6.73
C GLU A 116 -0.59 11.46 -6.35
N PHE A 117 -0.15 10.62 -7.29
CA PHE A 117 1.00 9.72 -7.09
C PHE A 117 2.26 10.51 -6.71
N ASP A 118 2.60 11.56 -7.46
CA ASP A 118 3.76 12.40 -7.18
C ASP A 118 3.63 13.11 -5.82
N ALA A 119 2.43 13.59 -5.47
CA ALA A 119 2.18 14.21 -4.18
C ALA A 119 2.38 13.22 -3.02
N GLY A 120 1.99 11.96 -3.20
CA GLY A 120 2.25 10.89 -2.25
C GLY A 120 3.73 10.54 -2.11
N ALA A 121 4.44 10.47 -3.23
CA ALA A 121 5.86 10.12 -3.25
C ALA A 121 6.77 11.18 -2.61
N ASN A 122 6.34 12.44 -2.55
CA ASN A 122 7.13 13.57 -2.04
C ASN A 122 6.77 14.00 -0.60
N MET A 123 6.09 13.14 0.18
CA MET A 123 5.61 13.46 1.54
C MET A 123 6.68 13.47 2.63
#